data_AF-A0A350UH13-F1
#
_entry.id   AF-A0A350UH13-F1
#
_cell.length_a   1.000
_cell.length_b   1.000
_cell.length_c   1.000
_cell.angle_alpha   90.00
_cell.angle_beta   90.00
_cell.angle_gamma   90.00
#
_symmetry.space_group_name_H-M   'P 1'
#
loop_
_entity.id
_entity.type
_entity.pdbx_description
1 polymer ?
#
loop_
_entity_poly.entity_id
_entity_poly.type
_entity_poly.pdbx_seq_one_letter_code
_entity_poly.pdbx_strand_id
1 'polypeptide(L)'
;MHFAYLGAFLTIAAFAQPAAPTFVPAGFDVPRLHKSSGYQLVPLGPELARHDYEAYMSSIEHLQQTFSMSTRWPHAKLTMADAMKDVEGEKARFDARRSFTYAVLTPDGAKELGCVYVSPSRKQGYDAVVRVWVTKAQFDAGFEAVLIPEVKQWLADRWPFGRVAWVGREVTREAFAALPDRE
;
A
#
# COMPACT_ATOMS: atom_id res chain seq x y z
N MET A 1 44.61 34.06 48.79
CA MET A 1 43.77 33.95 47.58
C MET A 1 44.03 32.59 46.94
N HIS A 2 43.03 31.71 46.92
CA HIS A 2 42.72 30.73 45.86
C HIS A 2 41.55 29.87 46.35
N PHE A 3 40.33 30.20 45.89
CA PHE A 3 39.16 29.34 46.02
C PHE A 3 39.12 28.43 44.79
N ALA A 4 39.14 27.11 44.99
CA ALA A 4 38.90 26.14 43.92
C ALA A 4 37.41 25.76 43.92
N TYR A 5 36.70 26.16 42.86
CA TYR A 5 35.33 25.72 42.59
C TYR A 5 35.35 24.31 41.98
N LEU A 6 34.74 23.34 42.67
CA LEU A 6 34.39 22.05 42.08
C LEU A 6 33.14 22.23 41.22
N GLY A 7 33.30 22.17 39.89
CA GLY A 7 32.17 22.14 38.95
C GLY A 7 31.55 20.75 38.90
N ALA A 8 30.30 20.61 39.33
CA ALA A 8 29.52 19.39 39.13
C ALA A 8 28.98 19.36 37.69
N PHE A 9 29.40 18.35 36.92
CA PHE A 9 28.81 18.06 35.62
C PHE A 9 27.52 17.23 35.82
N LEU A 10 26.36 17.84 35.60
CA LEU A 10 25.11 17.10 35.39
C LEU A 10 25.11 16.55 33.96
N THR A 11 25.27 15.22 33.82
CA THR A 11 24.91 14.51 32.59
C THR A 11 23.40 14.52 32.41
N ILE A 12 22.93 15.28 31.44
CA ILE A 12 21.54 15.21 30.96
C ILE A 12 21.44 13.93 30.11
N ALA A 13 20.75 12.92 30.61
CA ALA A 13 20.38 11.76 29.80
C ALA A 13 19.35 12.21 28.76
N ALA A 14 19.73 12.18 27.48
CA ALA A 14 18.79 12.37 26.39
C ALA A 14 17.84 11.17 26.33
N PHE A 15 16.60 11.34 26.78
CA PHE A 15 15.55 10.36 26.53
C PHE A 15 15.26 10.36 25.03
N ALA A 16 15.67 9.30 24.34
CA ALA A 16 15.26 9.07 22.96
C ALA A 16 13.74 8.94 22.94
N GLN A 17 13.09 9.87 22.24
CA GLN A 17 11.65 9.78 22.00
C GLN A 17 11.38 8.47 21.24
N PRO A 18 10.43 7.63 21.68
CA PRO A 18 10.12 6.40 20.97
C PRO A 18 9.72 6.76 19.53
N ALA A 19 10.31 6.05 18.57
CA ALA A 19 9.94 6.20 17.17
C ALA A 19 8.42 6.03 17.02
N ALA A 20 7.78 6.86 16.20
CA ALA A 20 6.36 6.75 15.93
C ALA A 20 6.01 5.30 15.54
N PRO A 21 4.90 4.73 16.04
CA PRO A 21 4.55 3.35 15.78
C PRO A 21 4.44 3.09 14.26
N THR A 22 5.09 2.03 13.79
CA THR A 22 4.97 1.56 12.40
C THR A 22 3.59 0.96 12.15
N PHE A 23 3.14 0.94 10.89
CA PHE A 23 1.80 0.46 10.54
C PHE A 23 1.54 -1.00 10.99
N VAL A 24 2.58 -1.83 10.97
CA VAL A 24 2.58 -3.21 11.47
C VAL A 24 3.65 -3.36 12.57
N PRO A 25 3.53 -4.34 13.49
CA PRO A 25 4.52 -4.55 14.56
C PRO A 25 5.95 -4.62 14.01
N ALA A 26 6.94 -4.12 14.75
CA ALA A 26 8.33 -4.04 14.26
C ALA A 26 8.90 -5.41 13.82
N GLY A 27 8.56 -6.48 14.55
CA GLY A 27 8.98 -7.86 14.24
C GLY A 27 8.10 -8.61 13.23
N PHE A 28 7.05 -7.99 12.69
CA PHE A 28 6.21 -8.63 11.68
C PHE A 28 6.96 -8.76 10.35
N ASP A 29 7.08 -9.98 9.85
CA ASP A 29 7.68 -10.27 8.54
C ASP A 29 6.66 -9.97 7.43
N VAL A 30 6.87 -8.83 6.76
CA VAL A 30 5.97 -8.37 5.69
C VAL A 30 6.18 -9.27 4.48
N PRO A 31 5.13 -9.94 3.97
CA PRO A 31 5.27 -10.84 2.83
C PRO A 31 5.94 -10.16 1.64
N ARG A 32 7.03 -10.73 1.12
CA ARG A 32 7.70 -10.23 -0.09
C ARG A 32 7.29 -10.98 -1.35
N LEU A 33 6.51 -12.04 -1.18
CA LEU A 33 5.95 -12.85 -2.24
C LEU A 33 4.72 -13.59 -1.71
N HIS A 34 3.64 -13.59 -2.49
CA HIS A 34 2.52 -14.50 -2.32
C HIS A 34 2.22 -15.12 -3.68
N LYS A 35 2.10 -16.45 -3.75
CA LYS A 35 1.77 -17.18 -4.97
C LYS A 35 0.37 -17.79 -4.83
N SER A 36 -0.45 -17.57 -5.84
CA SER A 36 -1.69 -18.28 -6.09
C SER A 36 -1.53 -19.15 -7.35
N SER A 37 -2.55 -19.92 -7.73
CA SER A 37 -2.55 -20.66 -9.00
C SER A 37 -2.61 -19.73 -10.22
N GLY A 38 -3.27 -18.57 -10.09
CA GLY A 38 -3.52 -17.65 -11.21
C GLY A 38 -2.62 -16.42 -11.27
N TYR A 39 -1.92 -16.09 -10.19
CA TYR A 39 -1.10 -14.87 -10.09
C TYR A 39 -0.06 -14.96 -8.97
N GLN A 40 0.80 -13.96 -8.88
CA GLN A 40 1.64 -13.71 -7.71
C GLN A 40 1.55 -12.24 -7.28
N LEU A 41 1.66 -11.98 -5.97
CA LEU A 41 1.80 -10.64 -5.41
C LEU A 41 3.28 -10.40 -5.09
N VAL A 42 3.83 -9.32 -5.62
CA VAL A 42 5.22 -8.89 -5.38
C VAL A 42 5.21 -7.42 -5.00
N PRO A 43 6.01 -6.97 -4.01
CA PRO A 43 6.13 -5.56 -3.67
C PRO A 43 6.40 -4.70 -4.90
N LEU A 44 5.59 -3.67 -5.10
CA LEU A 44 5.76 -2.74 -6.21
C LEU A 44 6.99 -1.86 -5.98
N GLY A 45 7.80 -1.68 -7.02
CA GLY A 45 9.00 -0.87 -6.99
C GLY A 45 9.59 -0.62 -8.37
N PRO A 46 10.76 0.06 -8.46
CA PRO A 46 11.37 0.50 -9.72
C PRO A 46 11.47 -0.59 -10.80
N GLU A 47 11.75 -1.83 -10.40
CA GLU A 47 11.94 -2.94 -11.35
C GLU A 47 10.65 -3.38 -12.05
N LEU A 48 9.50 -2.98 -11.50
CA LEU A 48 8.18 -3.22 -12.06
C LEU A 48 7.59 -1.97 -12.73
N ALA A 49 8.31 -0.83 -12.77
CA ALA A 49 7.79 0.45 -13.31
C ALA A 49 7.17 0.31 -14.70
N ARG A 50 7.82 -0.45 -15.59
CA ARG A 50 7.31 -0.69 -16.95
C ARG A 50 6.02 -1.54 -16.92
N HIS A 51 5.97 -2.57 -16.09
CA HIS A 51 4.82 -3.47 -15.99
C HIS A 51 3.59 -2.70 -15.48
N ASP A 52 3.77 -1.92 -14.42
CA ASP A 52 2.72 -1.07 -13.83
C ASP A 52 2.25 -0.01 -14.83
N TYR A 53 3.20 0.70 -15.47
CA TYR A 53 2.90 1.68 -16.51
C TYR A 53 2.07 1.10 -17.65
N GLU A 54 2.50 -0.03 -18.22
CA GLU A 54 1.76 -0.70 -19.30
C GLU A 54 0.35 -1.14 -18.82
N ALA A 55 0.25 -1.65 -17.60
CA ALA A 55 -1.02 -2.10 -17.02
C ALA A 55 -2.03 -0.94 -16.87
N TYR A 56 -1.68 0.14 -16.17
CA TYR A 56 -2.63 1.23 -15.96
C TYR A 56 -2.86 2.07 -17.22
N MET A 57 -1.86 2.22 -18.11
CA MET A 57 -2.03 2.99 -19.35
C MET A 57 -2.95 2.28 -20.34
N SER A 58 -3.01 0.95 -20.32
CA SER A 58 -3.99 0.17 -21.09
C SER A 58 -5.43 0.28 -20.55
N SER A 59 -5.60 0.85 -19.36
CA SER A 59 -6.85 0.77 -18.59
C SER A 59 -7.37 2.13 -18.13
N ILE A 60 -6.98 3.23 -18.79
CA ILE A 60 -7.20 4.58 -18.27
C ILE A 60 -8.66 4.87 -17.91
N GLU A 61 -9.57 4.75 -18.89
CA GLU A 61 -10.99 5.05 -18.68
C GLU A 61 -11.60 4.16 -17.58
N HIS A 62 -11.28 2.87 -17.63
CA HIS A 62 -11.74 1.89 -16.66
C HIS A 62 -11.32 2.26 -15.23
N LEU A 63 -10.04 2.57 -15.03
CA LEU A 63 -9.51 2.92 -13.71
C LEU A 63 -10.05 4.26 -13.22
N GLN A 64 -10.26 5.23 -14.11
CA GLN A 64 -10.92 6.50 -13.75
C GLN A 64 -12.36 6.30 -13.27
N GLN A 65 -13.10 5.35 -13.86
CA GLN A 65 -14.49 5.05 -13.49
C GLN A 65 -14.62 4.19 -12.23
N THR A 66 -13.69 3.24 -12.02
CA THR A 66 -13.88 2.18 -11.01
C THR A 66 -12.99 2.34 -9.79
N PHE A 67 -11.78 2.88 -9.95
CA PHE A 67 -10.77 2.88 -8.90
C PHE A 67 -10.44 4.28 -8.38
N SER A 68 -10.13 5.20 -9.28
CA SER A 68 -9.69 6.55 -9.00
C SER A 68 -10.83 7.43 -8.46
N MET A 69 -10.44 8.47 -7.71
CA MET A 69 -11.37 9.50 -7.24
C MET A 69 -11.46 10.71 -8.18
N SER A 70 -10.69 10.69 -9.27
CA SER A 70 -10.62 11.78 -10.24
C SER A 70 -10.02 11.29 -11.55
N THR A 71 -10.10 12.13 -12.59
CA THR A 71 -9.43 11.92 -13.88
C THR A 71 -7.95 12.33 -13.87
N ARG A 72 -7.40 12.72 -12.71
CA ARG A 72 -5.97 13.07 -12.59
C ARG A 72 -5.04 11.86 -12.67
N TRP A 73 -5.56 10.65 -12.42
CA TRP A 73 -4.80 9.42 -12.61
C TRP A 73 -5.72 8.24 -12.97
N PRO A 74 -5.27 7.34 -13.85
CA PRO A 74 -4.18 7.56 -14.81
C PRO A 74 -4.65 8.52 -15.91
N HIS A 75 -3.74 9.07 -16.72
CA HIS A 75 -4.11 9.87 -17.90
C HIS A 75 -3.07 9.74 -19.02
N ALA A 76 -3.48 9.98 -20.26
CA ALA A 76 -2.66 9.74 -21.46
C ALA A 76 -1.32 10.51 -21.51
N LYS A 77 -1.19 11.60 -20.73
CA LYS A 77 0.05 12.39 -20.64
C LYS A 77 1.07 11.88 -19.62
N LEU A 78 0.78 10.82 -18.86
CA LEU A 78 1.74 10.25 -17.92
C LEU A 78 2.92 9.68 -18.69
N THR A 79 4.12 10.03 -18.25
CA THR A 79 5.36 9.54 -18.85
C THR A 79 5.92 8.37 -18.05
N MET A 80 6.85 7.62 -18.65
CA MET A 80 7.58 6.58 -17.91
C MET A 80 8.38 7.16 -16.72
N ALA A 81 8.82 8.43 -16.81
CA ALA A 81 9.49 9.10 -15.71
C ALA A 81 8.53 9.39 -14.53
N ASP A 82 7.28 9.77 -14.83
CA ASP A 82 6.24 9.90 -13.80
C ASP A 82 5.95 8.55 -13.13
N ALA A 83 5.88 7.48 -13.94
CA ALA A 83 5.67 6.11 -13.44
C ALA A 83 6.81 5.67 -12.52
N MET A 84 8.06 5.89 -12.93
CA MET A 84 9.24 5.58 -12.11
C MET A 84 9.19 6.28 -10.76
N LYS A 85 8.88 7.59 -10.76
CA LYS A 85 8.75 8.37 -9.53
C LYS A 85 7.64 7.84 -8.61
N ASP A 86 6.53 7.39 -9.18
CA ASP A 86 5.42 6.81 -8.41
C ASP A 86 5.85 5.51 -7.71
N VAL A 87 6.44 4.58 -8.46
CA VAL A 87 6.87 3.28 -7.90
C VAL A 87 8.06 3.42 -6.94
N GLU A 88 8.93 4.42 -7.12
CA GLU A 88 9.94 4.80 -6.12
C GLU A 88 9.30 5.26 -4.81
N GLY A 89 8.22 6.04 -4.89
CA GLY A 89 7.43 6.45 -3.74
C GLY A 89 6.72 5.27 -3.05
N GLU A 90 6.18 4.33 -3.82
CA GLU A 90 5.61 3.08 -3.32
C GLU A 90 6.67 2.24 -2.58
N LYS A 91 7.83 2.03 -3.22
CA LYS A 91 8.99 1.33 -2.64
C LYS A 91 9.44 1.97 -1.33
N ALA A 92 9.59 3.29 -1.30
CA ALA A 92 10.02 4.01 -0.11
C ALA A 92 9.02 3.86 1.06
N ARG A 93 7.71 3.91 0.77
CA ARG A 93 6.67 3.67 1.79
C ARG A 93 6.63 2.22 2.26
N PHE A 94 6.88 1.26 1.37
CA PHE A 94 6.99 -0.15 1.71
C PHE A 94 8.16 -0.39 2.65
N ASP A 95 9.36 0.06 2.28
CA ASP A 95 10.57 -0.14 3.07
C ASP A 95 10.48 0.58 4.43
N ALA A 96 9.82 1.75 4.47
CA ALA A 96 9.53 2.47 5.71
C ALA A 96 8.35 1.90 6.53
N ARG A 97 7.72 0.81 6.09
CA ARG A 97 6.56 0.17 6.74
C ARG A 97 5.40 1.14 6.99
N ARG A 98 5.18 2.07 6.06
CA ARG A 98 4.10 3.09 6.11
C ARG A 98 2.86 2.67 5.33
N SER A 99 3.06 1.94 4.25
CA SER A 99 2.01 1.30 3.43
C SER A 99 2.66 0.20 2.60
N PHE A 100 1.89 -0.76 2.16
CA PHE A 100 2.39 -1.88 1.36
C PHE A 100 1.60 -1.99 0.07
N THR A 101 2.30 -1.92 -1.04
CA THR A 101 1.72 -1.99 -2.37
C THR A 101 2.33 -3.16 -3.10
N TYR A 102 1.47 -3.96 -3.73
CA TYR A 102 1.83 -5.18 -4.42
C TYR A 102 1.32 -5.16 -5.85
N ALA A 103 2.21 -5.35 -6.81
CA ALA A 103 1.84 -5.69 -8.17
C ALA A 103 1.21 -7.08 -8.17
N VAL A 104 0.08 -7.22 -8.87
CA VAL A 104 -0.55 -8.51 -9.16
C VAL A 104 0.01 -8.99 -10.49
N LEU A 105 0.99 -9.86 -10.48
CA LEU A 105 1.64 -10.34 -11.70
C LEU A 105 1.07 -11.67 -12.15
N THR A 106 1.20 -11.96 -13.45
CA THR A 106 1.03 -13.33 -13.96
C THR A 106 1.94 -14.31 -13.21
N PRO A 107 1.64 -15.62 -13.19
CA PRO A 107 2.44 -16.60 -12.45
C PRO A 107 3.92 -16.64 -12.86
N ASP A 108 4.21 -16.33 -14.12
CA ASP A 108 5.58 -16.21 -14.68
C ASP A 108 6.23 -14.83 -14.44
N GLY A 109 5.47 -13.86 -13.93
CA GLY A 109 5.93 -12.50 -13.64
C GLY A 109 6.00 -11.58 -14.87
N ALA A 110 5.57 -12.05 -16.05
CA ALA A 110 5.77 -11.33 -17.31
C ALA A 110 4.85 -10.12 -17.50
N LYS A 111 3.68 -10.07 -16.84
CA LYS A 111 2.71 -8.97 -16.97
C LYS A 111 2.07 -8.63 -15.65
N GLU A 112 1.75 -7.36 -15.46
CA GLU A 112 0.91 -6.90 -14.36
C GLU A 112 -0.57 -6.92 -14.76
N LEU A 113 -1.37 -7.54 -13.91
CA LEU A 113 -2.79 -7.78 -14.05
C LEU A 113 -3.63 -6.77 -13.26
N GLY A 114 -3.02 -6.13 -12.26
CA GLY A 114 -3.68 -5.32 -11.24
C GLY A 114 -2.70 -4.91 -10.15
N CYS A 115 -3.18 -4.18 -9.14
CA CYS A 115 -2.37 -3.80 -7.99
C CYS A 115 -3.22 -3.80 -6.70
N VAL A 116 -2.57 -4.15 -5.59
CA VAL A 116 -3.16 -4.20 -4.24
C VAL A 116 -2.44 -3.22 -3.34
N TYR A 117 -3.18 -2.28 -2.76
CA TYR A 117 -2.69 -1.30 -1.80
C TYR A 117 -3.22 -1.64 -0.41
N VAL A 118 -2.33 -1.73 0.56
CA VAL A 118 -2.62 -1.96 1.98
C VAL A 118 -2.04 -0.80 2.78
N SER A 119 -2.89 0.04 3.34
CA SER A 119 -2.48 1.25 4.08
C SER A 119 -3.13 1.34 5.46
N PRO A 120 -2.53 2.03 6.44
CA PRO A 120 -3.19 2.28 7.72
C PRO A 120 -4.50 3.01 7.50
N SER A 121 -5.56 2.56 8.18
CA SER A 121 -6.79 3.34 8.22
C SER A 121 -6.58 4.61 9.03
N ARG A 122 -7.01 5.75 8.49
CA ARG A 122 -7.16 7.00 9.24
C ARG A 122 -8.48 7.08 9.99
N LYS A 123 -9.40 6.14 9.75
CA LYS A 123 -10.73 6.09 10.34
C LYS A 123 -10.79 5.09 11.49
N GLN A 124 -11.58 5.40 12.51
CA GLN A 124 -11.85 4.49 13.62
C GLN A 124 -12.52 3.19 13.13
N GLY A 125 -12.33 2.11 13.89
CA GLY A 125 -12.98 0.82 13.62
C GLY A 125 -12.31 -0.08 12.57
N TYR A 126 -11.25 0.39 11.89
CA TYR A 126 -10.47 -0.41 10.94
C TYR A 126 -8.98 -0.20 11.17
N ASP A 127 -8.19 -1.26 11.07
CA ASP A 127 -6.71 -1.23 11.18
C ASP A 127 -6.08 -0.84 9.86
N ALA A 128 -6.59 -1.41 8.76
CA ALA A 128 -6.10 -1.19 7.42
C ALA A 128 -7.24 -0.78 6.47
N VAL A 129 -6.88 -0.05 5.42
CA VAL A 129 -7.68 0.16 4.23
C VAL A 129 -7.02 -0.58 3.09
N VAL A 130 -7.82 -1.36 2.36
CA VAL A 130 -7.36 -2.07 1.16
C VAL A 130 -8.07 -1.53 -0.06
N ARG A 131 -7.28 -1.23 -1.08
CA ARG A 131 -7.75 -0.82 -2.41
C ARG A 131 -7.12 -1.73 -3.43
N VAL A 132 -7.92 -2.16 -4.41
CA VAL A 132 -7.49 -3.07 -5.47
C VAL A 132 -8.05 -2.58 -6.79
N TRP A 133 -7.21 -2.59 -7.82
CA TRP A 133 -7.64 -2.49 -9.21
C TRP A 133 -7.10 -3.67 -10.02
N VAL A 134 -7.77 -3.99 -11.12
CA VAL A 134 -7.29 -4.86 -12.18
C VAL A 134 -7.31 -4.10 -13.50
N THR A 135 -6.53 -4.55 -14.48
CA THR A 135 -6.61 -3.97 -15.83
C THR A 135 -7.99 -4.21 -16.44
N LYS A 136 -8.40 -3.38 -17.39
CA LYS A 136 -9.70 -3.52 -18.09
C LYS A 136 -9.87 -4.90 -18.71
N ALA A 137 -8.81 -5.43 -19.33
CA ALA A 137 -8.82 -6.77 -19.90
C ALA A 137 -9.08 -7.87 -18.85
N GLN A 138 -8.50 -7.73 -17.65
CA GLN A 138 -8.70 -8.68 -16.57
C GLN A 138 -10.05 -8.53 -15.88
N PHE A 139 -10.57 -7.30 -15.78
CA PHE A 139 -11.94 -7.05 -15.36
C PHE A 139 -12.94 -7.74 -16.29
N ASP A 140 -12.80 -7.54 -17.60
CA ASP A 140 -13.68 -8.16 -18.61
C ASP A 140 -13.60 -9.69 -18.60
N ALA A 141 -12.43 -10.24 -18.28
CA ALA A 141 -12.22 -11.68 -18.12
C ALA A 141 -12.77 -12.25 -16.80
N GLY A 142 -13.33 -11.42 -15.92
CA GLY A 142 -13.87 -11.85 -14.62
C GLY A 142 -12.81 -12.12 -13.54
N PHE A 143 -11.54 -11.74 -13.77
CA PHE A 143 -10.44 -12.02 -12.84
C PHE A 143 -10.63 -11.31 -11.49
N GLU A 144 -11.26 -10.14 -11.46
CA GLU A 144 -11.50 -9.41 -10.21
C GLU A 144 -12.34 -10.23 -9.21
N ALA A 145 -13.33 -10.99 -9.70
CA ALA A 145 -14.15 -11.86 -8.86
C ALA A 145 -13.36 -13.01 -8.21
N VAL A 146 -12.21 -13.38 -8.78
CA VAL A 146 -11.27 -14.36 -8.23
C VAL A 146 -10.26 -13.69 -7.30
N LEU A 147 -9.66 -12.58 -7.74
CA LEU A 147 -8.61 -11.88 -7.01
C LEU A 147 -9.08 -11.38 -5.63
N ILE A 148 -10.26 -10.77 -5.56
CA ILE A 148 -10.73 -10.14 -4.31
C ILE A 148 -10.88 -11.14 -3.14
N PRO A 149 -11.60 -12.27 -3.27
CA PRO A 149 -11.69 -13.24 -2.18
C PRO A 149 -10.34 -13.84 -1.81
N GLU A 150 -9.44 -14.09 -2.77
CA GLU A 150 -8.10 -14.61 -2.49
C GLU A 150 -7.22 -13.61 -1.72
N VAL A 151 -7.25 -12.32 -2.09
CA VAL A 151 -6.52 -11.27 -1.34
C VAL A 151 -7.10 -11.10 0.07
N LYS A 152 -8.42 -11.22 0.25
CA LYS A 152 -9.05 -11.23 1.59
C LYS A 152 -8.53 -12.38 2.45
N GLN A 153 -8.51 -13.59 1.90
CA GLN A 153 -8.01 -14.76 2.60
C GLN A 153 -6.52 -14.61 2.96
N TRP A 154 -5.71 -14.14 2.00
CA TRP A 154 -4.30 -13.87 2.24
C TRP A 154 -4.06 -12.85 3.36
N LEU A 155 -4.86 -11.77 3.40
CA LEU A 155 -4.79 -10.79 4.50
C LEU A 155 -5.18 -11.42 5.84
N ALA A 156 -6.26 -12.19 5.89
CA ALA A 156 -6.70 -12.87 7.12
C ALA A 156 -5.66 -13.87 7.66
N ASP A 157 -4.97 -14.59 6.76
CA ASP A 157 -4.04 -15.65 7.15
C ASP A 157 -2.64 -15.14 7.49
N ARG A 158 -2.21 -14.06 6.83
CA ARG A 158 -0.79 -13.65 6.84
C ARG A 158 -0.53 -12.31 7.51
N TRP A 159 -1.55 -11.49 7.73
CA TRP A 159 -1.39 -10.14 8.25
C TRP A 159 -1.97 -9.98 9.65
N PRO A 160 -1.44 -9.03 10.46
CA PRO A 160 -1.83 -8.89 11.87
C PRO A 160 -3.11 -8.05 12.05
N PHE A 161 -3.90 -7.84 11.00
CA PHE A 161 -5.04 -6.92 11.03
C PHE A 161 -6.27 -7.62 11.60
N GLY A 162 -6.94 -6.98 12.57
CA GLY A 162 -8.23 -7.46 13.06
C GLY A 162 -9.37 -7.02 12.17
N ARG A 163 -9.37 -5.77 11.70
CA ARG A 163 -10.40 -5.23 10.80
C ARG A 163 -9.80 -4.51 9.61
N VAL A 164 -10.21 -4.91 8.40
CA VAL A 164 -9.77 -4.31 7.14
C VAL A 164 -10.97 -3.67 6.43
N ALA A 165 -10.82 -2.42 6.02
CA ALA A 165 -11.81 -1.71 5.23
C ALA A 165 -11.59 -1.93 3.72
N TRP A 166 -12.55 -2.57 3.07
CA TRP A 166 -12.61 -2.71 1.61
C TRP A 166 -13.46 -1.59 1.02
N VAL A 167 -12.89 -0.39 0.99
CA VAL A 167 -13.60 0.85 0.60
C VAL A 167 -13.98 0.81 -0.88
N GLY A 168 -15.24 1.13 -1.18
CA GLY A 168 -15.82 1.02 -2.51
C GLY A 168 -16.28 -0.39 -2.88
N ARG A 169 -16.18 -1.36 -1.96
CA ARG A 169 -16.64 -2.75 -2.17
C ARG A 169 -17.58 -3.21 -1.05
N GLU A 170 -17.07 -3.30 0.19
CA GLU A 170 -17.87 -3.71 1.36
C GLU A 170 -18.38 -2.53 2.17
N VAL A 171 -17.65 -1.42 2.13
CA VAL A 171 -18.06 -0.15 2.74
C VAL A 171 -18.06 0.89 1.65
N THR A 172 -19.15 1.64 1.48
CA THR A 172 -19.19 2.72 0.50
C THR A 172 -18.17 3.80 0.88
N ARG A 173 -17.74 4.58 -0.12
CA ARG A 173 -16.75 5.64 0.09
C ARG A 173 -17.28 6.71 1.04
N GLU A 174 -18.57 7.04 0.89
CA GLU A 174 -19.30 8.01 1.70
C GLU A 174 -19.41 7.54 3.15
N ALA A 175 -19.80 6.27 3.36
CA ALA A 175 -19.91 5.69 4.70
C ALA A 175 -18.54 5.64 5.39
N PHE A 176 -17.48 5.26 4.66
CA PHE A 176 -16.13 5.26 5.22
C PHE A 176 -15.64 6.68 5.55
N ALA A 177 -15.90 7.67 4.68
CA ALA A 177 -15.52 9.06 4.91
C ALA A 177 -16.23 9.68 6.13
N ALA A 178 -17.47 9.27 6.40
CA ALA A 178 -18.27 9.72 7.53
C ALA A 178 -17.82 9.15 8.90
N LEU A 179 -16.95 8.13 8.92
CA LEU A 179 -16.39 7.61 10.17
C LEU A 179 -15.52 8.67 10.87
N PRO A 180 -15.46 8.68 12.20
CA PRO A 180 -14.52 9.51 12.94
C PRO A 180 -13.07 9.18 12.56
N ASP A 181 -12.21 10.19 12.55
CA ASP A 181 -10.76 9.98 12.38
C ASP A 181 -10.16 9.34 13.64
N ARG A 182 -9.08 8.58 13.46
CA ARG A 182 -8.23 8.12 14.56
C ARG A 182 -7.49 9.34 15.12
N GLU A 183 -7.46 9.45 16.45
CA GLU A 183 -6.70 10.47 17.17
C GLU A 183 -5.18 10.34 16.96
#